data_AF-A0A433D0Q0-F1
#
_entry.id   AF-A0A433D0Q0-F1
#
_cell.length_a   1.000
_cell.length_b   1.000
_cell.length_c   1.000
_cell.angle_alpha   90.00
_cell.angle_beta   90.00
_cell.angle_gamma   90.00
#
_symmetry.space_group_name_H-M   'P 1'
#
loop_
_entity.id
_entity.type
_entity.pdbx_description
1 polymer ?
#
loop_
_entity_poly.entity_id
_entity_poly.type
_entity_poly.pdbx_seq_one_letter_code
_entity_poly.pdbx_strand_id
1 'polypeptide(L)'
;MKYCNKDYSLYDFILNGIGNEEFVETFNGLMSVFLSNELKYPLLIAVYEWNARFSQTTSCKEVLKAFNDKMMTSGFWLYSISAAFNPVQGLRNVDASTILIKIPSYTEEEYDCIIECQQHFKRLPTAIDKEQIRYHSALIPRMILFWCIEWSSNLERPFEDVLKSFSNRAVNYYKGRIRRTLERASSLPENKTLIHQTAAFFYLNVPVTDLPELWEISGLFIEEKSEMDGGAYVYKCVCPSVGMAIVKYFQDSANPTINILIADPAINWRGLELLVSRYFRRGGISTVSLADKNLMGEKRQDEQLNISLSRSLEQTTPLINTPILPGTFLILRRGHAVIDFIAYSSENRGELFFIQISKSSYTAHESKVTDLKNKVQGGNKSVLEHYMGLCQTEDGKKRFPKVQAKDINNLSKKLPKGVYYVFITTSDSEIRSTNTNKNHPVILVQGDDVKSVMGSEWDLYKEKF
;
A
#
# COMPACT_ATOMS: atom_id res chain seq x y z
N MET A 1 11.42 34.87 -39.62
CA MET A 1 11.70 36.32 -39.47
C MET A 1 13.05 36.61 -40.06
N LYS A 2 13.15 37.49 -41.08
CA LYS A 2 14.45 38.01 -41.54
C LYS A 2 14.81 39.19 -40.64
N TYR A 3 15.80 39.01 -39.76
CA TYR A 3 16.35 40.08 -38.94
C TYR A 3 17.09 41.08 -39.84
N CYS A 4 16.44 42.21 -40.15
CA CYS A 4 16.96 43.23 -41.07
C CYS A 4 17.58 44.46 -40.38
N ASN A 5 17.90 44.41 -39.07
CA ASN A 5 18.62 45.49 -38.41
C ASN A 5 19.86 44.96 -37.69
N LYS A 6 21.05 45.44 -38.09
CA LYS A 6 22.35 44.98 -37.55
C LYS A 6 22.54 45.27 -36.06
N ASP A 7 21.75 46.17 -35.50
CA ASP A 7 21.82 46.59 -34.09
C ASP A 7 20.71 45.99 -33.21
N TYR A 8 19.83 45.15 -33.78
CA TYR A 8 18.73 44.56 -33.03
C TYR A 8 19.12 43.16 -32.54
N SER A 9 19.53 43.09 -31.27
CA SER A 9 19.99 41.84 -30.66
C SER A 9 18.82 40.93 -30.29
N LEU A 10 19.13 39.66 -30.03
CA LEU A 10 18.15 38.72 -29.47
C LEU A 10 17.62 39.19 -28.10
N TYR A 11 18.43 39.96 -27.37
CA TYR A 11 18.05 40.58 -26.11
C TYR A 11 17.01 41.70 -26.30
N ASP A 12 17.20 42.55 -27.32
CA ASP A 12 16.24 43.61 -27.66
C ASP A 12 14.90 43.03 -28.14
N PHE A 13 14.94 41.90 -28.87
CA PHE A 13 13.75 41.15 -29.23
C PHE A 13 12.98 40.66 -28.01
N ILE A 14 13.67 40.08 -27.02
CA ILE A 14 13.05 39.62 -25.77
C ILE A 14 12.45 40.80 -24.99
N LEU A 15 13.21 41.88 -24.82
CA LEU A 15 12.78 43.04 -24.05
C LEU A 15 11.55 43.70 -24.65
N ASN A 16 11.50 43.87 -25.97
CA ASN A 16 10.33 44.45 -26.64
C ASN A 16 9.11 43.54 -26.52
N GLY A 17 9.30 42.24 -26.67
CA GLY A 17 8.24 41.25 -26.46
C GLY A 17 7.64 41.29 -25.06
N ILE A 18 8.49 41.39 -24.04
CA ILE A 18 8.05 41.55 -22.64
C ILE A 18 7.34 42.90 -22.44
N GLY A 19 7.90 43.98 -22.97
CA GLY A 19 7.35 45.34 -22.84
C GLY A 19 5.99 45.53 -23.49
N ASN A 20 5.69 44.75 -24.54
CA ASN A 20 4.42 44.78 -25.27
C ASN A 20 3.43 43.68 -24.85
N GLU A 21 3.76 42.87 -23.83
CA GLU A 21 2.96 41.71 -23.39
C GLU A 21 2.76 40.61 -24.47
N GLU A 22 3.61 40.57 -25.50
CA GLU A 22 3.58 39.63 -26.63
C GLU A 22 4.31 38.30 -26.30
N PHE A 23 4.05 37.72 -25.12
CA PHE A 23 4.86 36.64 -24.56
C PHE A 23 4.93 35.38 -25.45
N VAL A 24 3.80 34.94 -26.01
CA VAL A 24 3.73 33.71 -26.83
C VAL A 24 4.40 33.91 -28.19
N GLU A 25 4.19 35.06 -28.82
CA GLU A 25 4.78 35.39 -30.11
C GLU A 25 6.30 35.54 -30.00
N THR A 26 6.76 36.21 -28.94
CA THR A 26 8.17 36.32 -28.59
C THR A 26 8.78 34.94 -28.36
N PHE A 27 8.11 34.07 -27.60
CA PHE A 27 8.58 32.70 -27.39
C PHE A 27 8.69 31.89 -28.69
N ASN A 28 7.67 31.95 -29.56
CA ASN A 28 7.70 31.26 -30.85
C ASN A 28 8.79 31.79 -31.78
N GLY A 29 9.03 33.11 -31.76
CA GLY A 29 10.12 33.76 -32.47
C GLY A 29 11.50 33.28 -31.98
N LEU A 30 11.70 33.20 -30.66
CA LEU A 30 12.92 32.66 -30.05
C LEU A 30 13.14 31.20 -30.43
N MET A 31 12.12 30.35 -30.30
CA MET A 31 12.21 28.94 -30.67
C MET A 31 12.56 28.77 -32.15
N SER A 32 12.02 29.62 -33.04
CA SER A 32 12.35 29.59 -34.46
C SER A 32 13.83 29.93 -34.73
N VAL A 33 14.42 30.86 -33.97
CA VAL A 33 15.85 31.19 -34.08
C VAL A 33 16.71 30.07 -33.47
N PHE A 34 16.32 29.57 -32.30
CA PHE A 34 17.02 28.53 -31.56
C PHE A 34 17.04 27.17 -32.26
N LEU A 35 16.02 26.89 -33.05
CA LEU A 35 15.90 25.68 -33.86
C LEU A 35 16.36 25.90 -35.32
N SER A 36 16.95 27.06 -35.64
CA SER A 36 17.51 27.32 -36.96
C SER A 36 18.96 26.83 -37.07
N ASN A 37 19.43 26.57 -38.30
CA ASN A 37 20.82 26.20 -38.57
C ASN A 37 21.79 27.37 -38.46
N GLU A 38 21.31 28.56 -38.09
CA GLU A 38 22.08 29.80 -38.13
C GLU A 38 22.84 30.07 -36.84
N LEU A 39 22.62 29.26 -35.79
CA LEU A 39 23.34 29.38 -34.53
C LEU A 39 24.75 28.78 -34.62
N LYS A 40 25.74 29.60 -34.25
CA LYS A 40 27.15 29.21 -34.16
C LYS A 40 27.44 28.34 -32.93
N TYR A 41 26.60 28.39 -31.91
CA TYR A 41 26.82 27.73 -30.62
C TYR A 41 25.85 26.57 -30.41
N PRO A 42 26.28 25.45 -29.80
CA PRO A 42 25.38 24.37 -29.42
C PRO A 42 24.41 24.85 -28.33
N LEU A 43 23.14 24.47 -28.45
CA LEU A 43 22.10 24.84 -27.50
C LEU A 43 21.80 23.71 -26.52
N LEU A 44 21.57 24.02 -25.25
CA LEU A 44 20.96 23.09 -24.29
C LEU A 44 19.57 23.61 -23.92
N ILE A 45 18.53 22.87 -24.30
CA ILE A 45 17.17 23.16 -23.84
C ILE A 45 16.80 22.13 -22.77
N ALA A 46 16.73 22.59 -21.51
CA ALA A 46 16.34 21.78 -20.38
C ALA A 46 14.90 22.08 -19.96
N VAL A 47 14.03 21.06 -19.95
CA VAL A 47 12.63 21.21 -19.54
C VAL A 47 12.33 20.28 -18.38
N TYR A 48 11.96 20.87 -17.25
CA TYR A 48 11.52 20.14 -16.07
C TYR A 48 10.03 19.78 -16.21
N GLU A 49 9.64 18.55 -15.85
CA GLU A 49 8.26 18.03 -15.90
C GLU A 49 7.64 17.98 -17.31
N TRP A 50 8.42 17.54 -18.30
CA TRP A 50 8.01 17.43 -19.69
C TRP A 50 6.66 16.74 -19.89
N ASN A 51 6.34 15.74 -19.06
CA ASN A 51 5.09 15.01 -19.12
C ASN A 51 3.83 15.85 -18.82
N ALA A 52 3.98 17.07 -18.29
CA ALA A 52 2.87 18.02 -18.14
C ALA A 52 2.25 18.44 -19.48
N ARG A 53 3.01 18.43 -20.59
CA ARG A 53 2.51 18.82 -21.93
C ARG A 53 1.36 17.96 -22.45
N PHE A 54 1.23 16.76 -21.91
CA PHE A 54 0.22 15.80 -22.32
C PHE A 54 -0.99 15.78 -21.38
N SER A 55 -0.98 16.58 -20.31
CA SER A 55 -2.17 16.73 -19.47
C SER A 55 -3.20 17.61 -20.19
N GLN A 56 -4.47 17.19 -20.15
CA GLN A 56 -5.56 17.94 -20.79
C GLN A 56 -5.80 19.30 -20.12
N THR A 57 -5.38 19.45 -18.85
CA THR A 57 -5.59 20.61 -17.98
C THR A 57 -4.48 21.65 -18.01
N THR A 58 -3.42 21.45 -18.79
CA THR A 58 -2.26 22.35 -18.78
C THR A 58 -2.58 23.68 -19.48
N SER A 59 -2.36 24.79 -18.78
CA SER A 59 -2.19 26.11 -19.36
C SER A 59 -0.95 26.13 -20.26
N CYS A 60 -0.90 27.01 -21.28
CA CYS A 60 0.26 27.16 -22.18
C CYS A 60 0.51 26.02 -23.20
N LYS A 61 -0.55 25.37 -23.73
CA LYS A 61 -0.42 24.37 -24.80
C LYS A 61 0.34 24.88 -26.04
N GLU A 62 0.26 26.17 -26.34
CA GLU A 62 0.95 26.80 -27.47
C GLU A 62 2.47 26.84 -27.27
N VAL A 63 2.94 27.22 -26.07
CA VAL A 63 4.36 27.18 -25.68
C VAL A 63 4.89 25.75 -25.75
N LEU A 64 4.10 24.77 -25.30
CA LEU A 64 4.52 23.36 -25.28
C LEU A 64 4.57 22.73 -26.69
N LYS A 65 3.76 23.23 -27.63
CA LYS A 65 3.79 22.82 -29.05
C LYS A 65 5.01 23.37 -29.79
N ALA A 66 5.55 24.50 -29.37
CA ALA A 66 6.72 25.12 -30.01
C ALA A 66 8.03 24.36 -29.73
N PHE A 67 8.05 23.48 -28.73
CA PHE A 67 9.15 22.53 -28.55
C PHE A 67 9.05 21.39 -29.58
N ASN A 68 9.76 21.54 -30.69
CA ASN A 68 9.93 20.53 -31.74
C ASN A 68 11.36 19.97 -31.72
N ASP A 69 11.51 18.80 -31.12
CA ASP A 69 12.77 18.08 -30.95
C ASP A 69 13.48 17.75 -32.27
N LYS A 70 12.72 17.57 -33.37
CA LYS A 70 13.25 17.25 -34.70
C LYS A 70 13.91 18.43 -35.43
N MET A 71 13.75 19.65 -34.92
CA MET A 71 14.24 20.86 -35.61
C MET A 71 15.58 21.36 -35.08
N MET A 72 16.08 20.89 -33.95
CA MET A 72 17.36 21.36 -33.42
C MET A 72 18.52 20.69 -34.18
N THR A 73 19.35 21.51 -34.83
CA THR A 73 20.46 21.02 -35.67
C THR A 73 21.83 21.06 -35.01
N SER A 74 21.96 21.71 -33.84
CA SER A 74 23.16 21.72 -33.02
C SER A 74 22.81 21.90 -31.53
N GLY A 75 23.01 20.86 -30.70
CA GLY A 75 22.71 20.93 -29.27
C GLY A 75 22.17 19.64 -28.65
N PHE A 76 21.61 19.77 -27.45
CA PHE A 76 20.93 18.71 -26.72
C PHE A 76 19.61 19.18 -26.10
N TRP A 77 18.64 18.28 -26.08
CA TRP A 77 17.45 18.42 -25.26
C TRP A 77 17.61 17.59 -23.99
N LEU A 78 17.31 18.20 -22.85
CA LEU A 78 17.29 17.51 -21.56
C LEU A 78 15.90 17.62 -20.95
N TYR A 79 15.15 16.52 -20.97
CA TYR A 79 13.81 16.46 -20.40
C TYR A 79 13.83 15.73 -19.08
N SER A 80 13.13 16.25 -18.08
CA SER A 80 12.81 15.50 -16.87
C SER A 80 11.34 15.08 -16.89
N ILE A 81 11.06 13.87 -16.40
CA ILE A 81 9.69 13.39 -16.20
C ILE A 81 9.40 13.46 -14.70
N SER A 82 8.36 14.20 -14.35
CA SER A 82 7.91 14.29 -12.97
C SER A 82 6.89 13.19 -12.71
N ALA A 83 7.21 12.32 -11.75
CA ALA A 83 6.25 11.34 -11.24
C ALA A 83 5.03 12.01 -10.57
N ALA A 84 5.04 13.34 -10.37
CA ALA A 84 3.92 14.08 -9.82
C ALA A 84 2.75 14.31 -10.79
N PHE A 85 2.99 14.20 -12.11
CA PHE A 85 1.99 14.42 -13.16
C PHE A 85 1.62 13.10 -13.85
N ASN A 86 0.51 13.08 -14.61
CA ASN A 86 0.08 11.88 -15.33
C ASN A 86 1.21 11.40 -16.27
N PRO A 87 1.72 10.17 -16.13
CA PRO A 87 2.56 9.55 -17.13
C PRO A 87 1.63 9.22 -18.28
N VAL A 88 2.02 9.66 -19.47
CA VAL A 88 1.32 9.26 -20.68
C VAL A 88 1.78 7.86 -21.01
N GLN A 89 0.87 6.91 -20.93
CA GLN A 89 1.16 5.57 -21.41
C GLN A 89 1.37 5.62 -22.93
N GLY A 90 2.34 4.85 -23.43
CA GLY A 90 2.76 4.86 -24.83
C GLY A 90 3.76 5.97 -25.19
N LEU A 91 3.56 7.20 -24.73
CA LEU A 91 4.40 8.37 -25.10
C LEU A 91 5.68 8.57 -24.29
N ARG A 92 6.05 7.62 -23.42
CA ARG A 92 7.47 7.47 -23.06
C ARG A 92 8.34 7.21 -24.30
N ASN A 93 7.74 6.69 -25.39
CA ASN A 93 8.47 6.14 -26.52
C ASN A 93 7.98 6.60 -27.91
N VAL A 94 6.83 7.30 -28.07
CA VAL A 94 6.29 7.53 -29.43
C VAL A 94 6.93 8.72 -30.15
N ASP A 95 7.44 9.71 -29.43
CA ASP A 95 8.14 10.85 -30.03
C ASP A 95 9.63 10.86 -29.64
N ALA A 96 10.46 10.55 -30.63
CA ALA A 96 11.91 10.76 -30.71
C ALA A 96 12.88 9.64 -30.31
N SER A 97 13.98 9.65 -31.07
CA SER A 97 15.27 8.98 -30.93
C SER A 97 16.01 9.26 -29.62
N THR A 98 15.30 9.28 -28.50
CA THR A 98 15.75 9.81 -27.20
C THR A 98 16.42 8.74 -26.34
N ILE A 99 17.56 9.07 -25.72
CA ILE A 99 18.22 8.21 -24.73
C ILE A 99 17.49 8.36 -23.38
N LEU A 100 16.92 7.28 -22.86
CA LEU A 100 16.25 7.27 -21.57
C LEU A 100 17.24 7.02 -20.43
N ILE A 101 17.27 7.90 -19.44
CA ILE A 101 18.06 7.73 -18.21
C ILE A 101 17.11 7.57 -17.03
N LYS A 102 17.10 6.39 -16.41
CA LYS A 102 16.41 6.13 -15.14
C LYS A 102 17.32 6.61 -14.00
N ILE A 103 16.84 7.54 -13.18
CA ILE A 103 17.55 7.99 -11.99
C ILE A 103 17.19 7.04 -10.83
N PRO A 104 18.14 6.25 -10.32
CA PRO A 104 17.89 5.35 -9.19
C PRO A 104 17.87 6.12 -7.85
N SER A 105 17.55 5.40 -6.77
CA SER A 105 17.92 5.83 -5.42
C SER A 105 19.46 5.91 -5.29
N TYR A 106 19.94 6.54 -4.22
CA TYR A 106 21.38 6.58 -3.95
C TYR A 106 21.96 5.18 -3.80
N THR A 107 23.22 4.99 -4.20
CA THR A 107 24.04 3.89 -3.69
C THR A 107 24.36 4.09 -2.21
N GLU A 108 24.91 3.08 -1.54
CA GLU A 108 25.33 3.21 -0.15
C GLU A 108 26.43 4.27 0.02
N GLU A 109 27.37 4.33 -0.93
CA GLU A 109 28.46 5.31 -0.91
C GLU A 109 27.93 6.74 -1.12
N GLU A 110 27.01 6.92 -2.06
CA GLU A 110 26.34 8.20 -2.28
C GLU A 110 25.52 8.62 -1.06
N TYR A 111 24.84 7.67 -0.41
CA TYR A 111 24.10 7.90 0.81
C TYR A 111 25.00 8.38 1.93
N ASP A 112 26.12 7.70 2.20
CA ASP A 112 27.07 8.10 3.24
C ASP A 112 27.62 9.51 2.99
N CYS A 113 28.04 9.80 1.76
CA CYS A 113 28.51 11.13 1.38
C CYS A 113 27.44 12.20 1.55
N ILE A 114 26.19 11.90 1.20
CA ILE A 114 25.07 12.83 1.33
C ILE A 114 24.76 13.09 2.81
N ILE A 115 24.73 12.06 3.66
CA ILE A 115 24.49 12.24 5.10
C ILE A 115 25.59 13.10 5.72
N GLU A 116 26.86 12.82 5.44
CA GLU A 116 28.00 13.60 5.92
C GLU A 116 27.94 15.05 5.45
N CYS A 117 27.56 15.27 4.19
CA CYS A 117 27.32 16.61 3.63
C CYS A 117 26.19 17.34 4.39
N GLN A 118 25.06 16.69 4.66
CA GLN A 118 23.96 17.32 5.41
C GLN A 118 24.34 17.59 6.88
N GLN A 119 25.17 16.75 7.50
CA GLN A 119 25.73 16.98 8.83
C GLN A 119 26.69 18.16 8.85
N HIS A 120 27.58 18.28 7.85
CA HIS A 120 28.49 19.41 7.68
C HIS A 120 27.72 20.73 7.60
N PHE A 121 26.61 20.77 6.86
CA PHE A 121 25.73 21.93 6.77
C PHE A 121 24.75 22.07 7.95
N LYS A 122 24.91 21.31 9.04
CA LYS A 122 24.09 21.36 10.25
C LYS A 122 22.59 21.17 9.98
N ARG A 123 22.25 20.31 9.02
CA ARG A 123 20.85 19.92 8.70
C ARG A 123 20.46 18.58 9.32
N LEU A 124 21.46 17.78 9.68
CA LEU A 124 21.29 16.55 10.44
C LEU A 124 22.25 16.56 11.66
N PRO A 125 21.89 15.87 12.76
CA PRO A 125 22.79 15.69 13.89
C PRO A 125 24.04 14.87 13.48
N THR A 126 25.20 15.23 14.02
CA THR A 126 26.47 14.52 13.74
C THR A 126 26.51 13.09 14.30
N ALA A 127 25.82 12.86 15.42
CA ALA A 127 25.80 11.57 16.12
C ALA A 127 24.58 10.68 15.75
N ILE A 128 23.91 10.98 14.64
CA ILE A 128 22.70 10.24 14.25
C ILE A 128 23.03 8.81 13.79
N ASP A 129 22.15 7.87 14.11
CA ASP A 129 22.21 6.51 13.59
C ASP A 129 21.85 6.49 12.09
N LYS A 130 22.88 6.34 11.26
CA LYS A 130 22.76 6.26 9.80
C LYS A 130 21.92 5.05 9.37
N GLU A 131 21.90 3.94 10.11
CA GLU A 131 21.11 2.76 9.74
C GLU A 131 19.62 3.00 9.92
N GLN A 132 19.22 3.76 10.95
CA GLN A 132 17.82 4.13 11.13
C GLN A 132 17.33 5.06 10.01
N ILE A 133 18.11 6.07 9.63
CA ILE A 133 17.76 6.91 8.47
C ILE A 133 17.69 6.06 7.20
N ARG A 134 18.66 5.17 6.98
CA ARG A 134 18.72 4.28 5.83
C ARG A 134 17.47 3.40 5.75
N TYR A 135 17.11 2.74 6.84
CA TYR A 135 15.91 1.90 6.94
C TYR A 135 14.61 2.66 6.60
N HIS A 136 14.46 3.89 7.11
CA HIS A 136 13.25 4.68 6.89
C HIS A 136 13.22 5.42 5.55
N SER A 137 14.38 5.73 4.98
CA SER A 137 14.49 6.47 3.72
C SER A 137 14.64 5.57 2.49
N ALA A 138 15.11 4.34 2.68
CA ALA A 138 15.50 3.41 1.62
C ALA A 138 16.35 4.05 0.52
N LEU A 139 17.31 4.89 0.94
CA LEU A 139 18.23 5.61 0.06
C LEU A 139 17.53 6.58 -0.91
N ILE A 140 16.23 6.85 -0.73
CA ILE A 140 15.47 7.75 -1.60
C ILE A 140 15.84 9.19 -1.27
N PRO A 141 16.37 9.98 -2.23
CA PRO A 141 16.86 11.34 -1.97
C PRO A 141 15.81 12.25 -1.31
N ARG A 142 14.55 12.11 -1.73
CA ARG A 142 13.44 12.90 -1.16
C ARG A 142 13.16 12.56 0.31
N MET A 143 13.35 11.30 0.72
CA MET A 143 13.16 10.91 2.12
C MET A 143 14.29 11.45 2.99
N ILE A 144 15.53 11.46 2.49
CA ILE A 144 16.66 12.10 3.19
C ILE A 144 16.43 13.61 3.34
N LEU A 145 15.91 14.27 2.30
CA LEU A 145 15.50 15.68 2.39
C LEU A 145 14.44 15.89 3.47
N PHE A 146 13.46 14.98 3.60
CA PHE A 146 12.45 15.08 4.65
C PHE A 146 13.06 14.98 6.04
N TRP A 147 14.00 14.07 6.27
CA TRP A 147 14.77 14.02 7.53
C TRP A 147 15.47 15.35 7.82
N CYS A 148 16.14 15.94 6.81
CA CYS A 148 16.79 17.23 6.95
C CYS A 148 15.80 18.33 7.32
N ILE A 149 14.63 18.38 6.69
CA ILE A 149 13.59 19.37 6.97
C ILE A 149 13.12 19.24 8.43
N GLU A 150 12.84 18.02 8.89
CA GLU A 150 12.28 17.79 10.23
C GLU A 150 13.28 18.06 11.37
N TRP A 151 14.59 17.94 11.10
CA TRP A 151 15.65 18.30 12.05
C TRP A 151 16.16 19.74 11.93
N SER A 152 16.06 20.37 10.75
CA SER A 152 16.71 21.66 10.48
C SER A 152 16.35 22.79 11.45
N SER A 153 15.18 22.73 12.08
CA SER A 153 14.73 23.75 13.04
C SER A 153 15.33 23.57 14.44
N ASN A 154 15.67 22.34 14.83
CA ASN A 154 16.28 22.02 16.12
C ASN A 154 16.95 20.62 16.06
N LEU A 155 18.29 20.61 16.03
CA LEU A 155 19.09 19.38 15.97
C LEU A 155 19.12 18.59 17.29
N GLU A 156 18.67 19.18 18.40
CA GLU A 156 18.61 18.53 19.72
C GLU A 156 17.31 17.75 19.93
N ARG A 157 16.38 17.78 18.96
CA ARG A 157 15.13 17.03 19.05
C ARG A 157 15.40 15.52 19.15
N PRO A 158 14.73 14.81 20.08
CA PRO A 158 14.81 13.36 20.19
C PRO A 158 14.47 12.67 18.87
N PHE A 159 15.16 11.56 18.57
CA PHE A 159 15.00 10.83 17.32
C PHE A 159 13.56 10.37 17.12
N GLU A 160 12.90 9.88 18.17
CA GLU A 160 11.53 9.37 18.14
C GLU A 160 10.52 10.44 17.73
N ASP A 161 10.70 11.67 18.23
CA ASP A 161 9.84 12.80 17.90
C ASP A 161 10.02 13.23 16.44
N VAL A 162 11.26 13.24 15.95
CA VAL A 162 11.55 13.54 14.55
C VAL A 162 11.05 12.42 13.66
N LEU A 163 11.25 11.15 14.03
CA LEU A 163 10.75 9.99 13.30
C LEU A 163 9.22 10.06 13.14
N LYS A 164 8.49 10.48 14.18
CA LYS A 164 7.04 10.68 14.10
C LYS A 164 6.67 11.76 13.08
N SER A 165 7.34 12.91 13.11
CA SER A 165 7.11 13.99 12.14
C SER A 165 7.49 13.58 10.71
N PHE A 166 8.66 12.98 10.54
CA PHE A 166 9.14 12.42 9.27
C PHE A 166 8.15 11.40 8.72
N SER A 167 7.75 10.43 9.54
CA SER A 167 6.84 9.36 9.13
C SER A 167 5.51 9.94 8.66
N ASN A 168 4.94 10.93 9.37
CA ASN A 168 3.73 11.61 8.93
C ASN A 168 3.89 12.28 7.55
N ARG A 169 5.02 12.96 7.31
CA ARG A 169 5.31 13.59 6.01
C ARG A 169 5.51 12.56 4.90
N ALA A 170 6.32 11.53 5.15
CA ALA A 170 6.61 10.44 4.22
C ALA A 170 5.33 9.67 3.86
N VAL A 171 4.51 9.32 4.86
CA VAL A 171 3.21 8.65 4.67
C VAL A 171 2.28 9.48 3.78
N ASN A 172 2.17 10.78 4.02
CA ASN A 172 1.32 11.65 3.18
C ASN A 172 1.85 11.73 1.74
N TYR A 173 3.17 11.81 1.56
CA TYR A 173 3.79 11.78 0.24
C TYR A 173 3.51 10.48 -0.52
N TYR A 174 3.76 9.33 0.12
CA TYR A 174 3.55 8.02 -0.50
C TYR A 174 2.07 7.72 -0.72
N LYS A 175 1.17 8.16 0.18
CA LYS A 175 -0.28 8.06 -0.02
C LYS A 175 -0.71 8.82 -1.28
N GLY A 176 -0.15 10.01 -1.51
CA GLY A 176 -0.37 10.78 -2.74
C GLY A 176 0.12 10.04 -3.99
N ARG A 177 1.25 9.34 -3.91
CA ARG A 177 1.74 8.48 -5.01
C ARG A 177 0.82 7.29 -5.27
N ILE A 178 0.41 6.56 -4.23
CA ILE A 178 -0.51 5.42 -4.32
C ILE A 178 -1.82 5.86 -5.00
N ARG A 179 -2.40 6.97 -4.53
CA ARG A 179 -3.63 7.54 -5.11
C ARG A 179 -3.45 7.83 -6.60
N ARG A 180 -2.37 8.53 -6.98
CA ARG A 180 -2.09 8.85 -8.38
C ARG A 180 -1.88 7.60 -9.23
N THR A 181 -1.19 6.57 -8.73
CA THR A 181 -1.01 5.31 -9.45
C THR A 181 -2.35 4.62 -9.74
N LEU A 182 -3.25 4.59 -8.75
CA LEU A 182 -4.58 4.01 -8.90
C LEU A 182 -5.51 4.86 -9.79
N GLU A 183 -5.46 6.18 -9.67
CA GLU A 183 -6.18 7.11 -10.57
C GLU A 183 -5.74 6.91 -12.03
N ARG A 184 -4.44 6.72 -12.28
CA ARG A 184 -3.89 6.42 -13.62
C ARG A 184 -4.39 5.09 -14.15
N ALA A 185 -4.46 4.05 -13.32
CA ALA A 185 -4.99 2.74 -13.70
C ALA A 185 -6.42 2.85 -14.26
N SER A 186 -7.22 3.79 -13.76
CA SER A 186 -8.59 4.00 -14.24
C SER A 186 -8.67 4.44 -15.70
N SER A 187 -7.59 5.02 -16.25
CA SER A 187 -7.49 5.39 -17.67
C SER A 187 -6.99 4.25 -18.57
N LEU A 188 -6.64 3.09 -18.00
CA LEU A 188 -5.98 1.97 -18.68
C LEU A 188 -6.82 0.69 -18.53
N PRO A 189 -7.75 0.41 -19.46
CA PRO A 189 -8.77 -0.63 -19.29
C PRO A 189 -8.19 -2.03 -19.04
N GLU A 190 -7.13 -2.41 -19.76
CA GLU A 190 -6.62 -3.78 -19.78
C GLU A 190 -5.94 -4.21 -18.46
N ASN A 191 -5.40 -3.27 -17.68
CA ASN A 191 -4.66 -3.56 -16.45
C ASN A 191 -5.32 -3.00 -15.18
N LYS A 192 -6.48 -2.36 -15.30
CA LYS A 192 -7.16 -1.66 -14.20
C LYS A 192 -7.36 -2.57 -12.99
N THR A 193 -7.97 -3.74 -13.19
CA THR A 193 -8.25 -4.69 -12.10
C THR A 193 -6.96 -5.16 -11.43
N LEU A 194 -5.96 -5.54 -12.22
CA LEU A 194 -4.67 -6.04 -11.71
C LEU A 194 -3.94 -5.01 -10.86
N ILE A 195 -3.92 -3.74 -11.27
CA ILE A 195 -3.25 -2.66 -10.52
C ILE A 195 -3.96 -2.42 -9.18
N HIS A 196 -5.29 -2.39 -9.17
CA HIS A 196 -6.08 -2.23 -7.94
C HIS A 196 -5.96 -3.46 -7.02
N GLN A 197 -5.94 -4.66 -7.59
CA GLN A 197 -5.72 -5.91 -6.86
C GLN A 197 -4.34 -5.96 -6.21
N THR A 198 -3.30 -5.49 -6.91
CA THR A 198 -1.94 -5.42 -6.37
C THR A 198 -1.88 -4.55 -5.11
N ALA A 199 -2.51 -3.37 -5.11
CA ALA A 199 -2.60 -2.53 -3.91
C ALA A 199 -3.31 -3.23 -2.75
N ALA A 200 -4.41 -3.93 -3.05
CA ALA A 200 -5.13 -4.72 -2.06
C ALA A 200 -4.28 -5.88 -1.50
N PHE A 201 -3.42 -6.49 -2.32
CA PHE A 201 -2.53 -7.57 -1.88
C PHE A 201 -1.53 -7.08 -0.85
N PHE A 202 -0.90 -5.92 -1.07
CA PHE A 202 -0.04 -5.33 -0.04
C PHE A 202 -0.82 -4.99 1.25
N TYR A 203 -2.04 -4.45 1.13
CA TYR A 203 -2.86 -4.16 2.30
C TYR A 203 -3.27 -5.42 3.09
N LEU A 204 -3.54 -6.52 2.38
CA LEU A 204 -3.97 -7.80 2.94
C LEU A 204 -2.81 -8.74 3.29
N ASN A 205 -1.55 -8.27 3.22
CA ASN A 205 -0.34 -9.06 3.42
C ASN A 205 -0.28 -10.33 2.55
N VAL A 206 -0.63 -10.20 1.28
CA VAL A 206 -0.58 -11.26 0.26
C VAL A 206 0.74 -11.12 -0.51
N PRO A 207 1.49 -12.21 -0.75
CA PRO A 207 2.70 -12.14 -1.57
C PRO A 207 2.39 -11.63 -2.98
N VAL A 208 3.23 -10.71 -3.45
CA VAL A 208 3.19 -10.16 -4.81
C VAL A 208 4.45 -10.63 -5.51
N THR A 209 4.32 -11.58 -6.43
CA THR A 209 5.44 -12.12 -7.23
C THR A 209 5.67 -11.30 -8.50
N ASP A 210 4.59 -10.74 -9.05
CA ASP A 210 4.60 -9.98 -10.29
C ASP A 210 4.03 -8.59 -10.02
N LEU A 211 4.81 -7.55 -10.34
CA LEU A 211 4.44 -6.17 -10.10
C LEU A 211 4.05 -5.52 -11.44
N PRO A 212 2.82 -5.01 -11.59
CA PRO A 212 2.45 -4.27 -12.81
C PRO A 212 3.37 -3.07 -13.04
N GLU A 213 3.69 -2.77 -14.31
CA GLU A 213 4.64 -1.71 -14.69
C GLU A 213 4.37 -0.37 -13.98
N LEU A 214 3.09 0.02 -13.83
CA LEU A 214 2.72 1.25 -13.13
C LEU A 214 3.15 1.28 -11.65
N TRP A 215 3.19 0.13 -10.98
CA TRP A 215 3.72 -0.01 -9.64
C TRP A 215 5.26 -0.11 -9.64
N GLU A 216 5.88 -0.79 -10.60
CA GLU A 216 7.35 -0.86 -10.72
C GLU A 216 7.96 0.54 -10.85
N ILE A 217 7.39 1.36 -11.75
CA ILE A 217 7.89 2.72 -12.00
C ILE A 217 7.52 3.70 -10.89
N SER A 218 6.67 3.29 -9.93
CA SER A 218 6.25 4.15 -8.82
C SER A 218 7.36 4.36 -7.77
N GLY A 219 8.33 3.42 -7.71
CA GLY A 219 9.41 3.41 -6.73
C GLY A 219 8.95 3.14 -5.29
N LEU A 220 7.77 2.53 -5.12
CA LEU A 220 7.20 2.17 -3.82
C LEU A 220 7.63 0.79 -3.33
N PHE A 221 8.04 -0.08 -4.25
CA PHE A 221 8.29 -1.48 -3.99
C PHE A 221 9.67 -1.90 -4.50
N ILE A 222 10.26 -2.87 -3.82
CA ILE A 222 11.53 -3.50 -4.17
C ILE A 222 11.34 -5.01 -4.21
N GLU A 223 11.98 -5.66 -5.16
CA GLU A 223 11.99 -7.11 -5.27
C GLU A 223 13.11 -7.68 -4.39
N GLU A 224 12.76 -8.59 -3.49
CA GLU A 224 13.71 -9.21 -2.56
C GLU A 224 13.36 -10.66 -2.30
N LYS A 225 14.37 -11.46 -1.93
CA LYS A 225 14.12 -12.80 -1.39
C LYS A 225 13.30 -12.71 -0.11
N SER A 226 12.32 -13.58 0.00
CA SER A 226 11.42 -13.63 1.13
C SER A 226 11.56 -14.95 1.88
N GLU A 227 12.08 -14.89 3.10
CA GLU A 227 12.08 -16.05 3.99
C GLU A 227 10.66 -16.53 4.29
N MET A 228 9.67 -15.62 4.30
CA MET A 228 8.24 -15.94 4.39
C MET A 228 7.78 -16.91 3.31
N ASP A 229 8.23 -16.65 2.09
CA ASP A 229 7.70 -17.27 0.88
C ASP A 229 8.70 -18.31 0.34
N GLY A 230 9.38 -19.02 1.25
CA GLY A 230 10.29 -20.13 0.90
C GLY A 230 11.57 -19.70 0.17
N GLY A 231 11.98 -18.45 0.31
CA GLY A 231 13.13 -17.87 -0.40
C GLY A 231 12.80 -17.35 -1.81
N ALA A 232 11.52 -17.36 -2.22
CA ALA A 232 11.09 -16.79 -3.48
C ALA A 232 11.34 -15.27 -3.51
N TYR A 233 11.58 -14.74 -4.70
CA TYR A 233 11.59 -13.31 -4.94
C TYR A 233 10.14 -12.79 -4.91
N VAL A 234 9.89 -11.80 -4.07
CA VAL A 234 8.60 -11.12 -3.97
C VAL A 234 8.84 -9.63 -3.82
N TYR A 235 7.84 -8.85 -4.22
CA TYR A 235 7.84 -7.42 -3.99
C TYR A 235 7.45 -7.09 -2.55
N LYS A 236 8.22 -6.19 -1.94
CA LYS A 236 7.98 -5.64 -0.59
C LYS A 236 7.95 -4.11 -0.66
N CYS A 237 7.32 -3.49 0.34
CA CYS A 237 7.39 -2.05 0.51
C CYS A 237 8.85 -1.63 0.69
N VAL A 238 9.29 -0.61 -0.05
CA VAL A 238 10.69 -0.15 -0.02
C VAL A 238 11.11 0.37 1.36
N CYS A 239 10.16 0.93 2.12
CA CYS A 239 10.37 1.36 3.50
C CYS A 239 9.05 1.30 4.31
N PRO A 240 9.10 1.38 5.67
CA PRO A 240 7.91 1.29 6.51
C PRO A 240 6.83 2.33 6.19
N SER A 241 7.24 3.54 5.80
CA SER A 241 6.29 4.62 5.48
C SER A 241 5.44 4.31 4.23
N VAL A 242 5.90 3.46 3.31
CA VAL A 242 5.07 3.00 2.19
C VAL A 242 3.97 2.07 2.70
N GLY A 243 4.30 1.09 3.55
CA GLY A 243 3.31 0.21 4.16
C GLY A 243 2.23 1.00 4.90
N MET A 244 2.65 1.92 5.77
CA MET A 244 1.72 2.82 6.48
C MET A 244 0.88 3.69 5.53
N ALA A 245 1.44 4.14 4.41
CA ALA A 245 0.72 4.91 3.40
C ALA A 245 -0.34 4.08 2.66
N ILE A 246 -0.08 2.81 2.40
CA ILE A 246 -1.08 1.87 1.85
C ILE A 246 -2.24 1.74 2.82
N VAL A 247 -1.96 1.52 4.10
CA VAL A 247 -3.00 1.44 5.14
C VAL A 247 -3.86 2.69 5.18
N LYS A 248 -3.22 3.86 5.23
CA LYS A 248 -3.90 5.16 5.28
C LYS A 248 -4.68 5.46 3.99
N TYR A 249 -4.19 5.03 2.84
CA TYR A 249 -4.94 5.12 1.59
C TYR A 249 -6.24 4.32 1.66
N PHE A 250 -6.20 3.08 2.12
CA PHE A 250 -7.40 2.25 2.23
C PHE A 250 -8.36 2.72 3.33
N GLN A 251 -7.87 3.30 4.43
CA GLN A 251 -8.73 3.95 5.41
C GLN A 251 -9.53 5.10 4.78
N ASP A 252 -8.84 5.99 4.06
CA ASP A 252 -9.39 7.27 3.61
C ASP A 252 -10.07 7.21 2.22
N SER A 253 -9.73 6.25 1.37
CA SER A 253 -10.03 6.30 -0.07
C SER A 253 -10.16 4.92 -0.74
N ALA A 254 -10.58 3.87 0.00
CA ALA A 254 -10.68 2.51 -0.56
C ALA A 254 -11.78 2.31 -1.62
N ASN A 255 -12.86 3.11 -1.59
CA ASN A 255 -14.07 2.84 -2.38
C ASN A 255 -13.82 2.60 -3.88
N PRO A 256 -12.96 3.37 -4.59
CA PRO A 256 -12.66 3.09 -6.00
C PRO A 256 -12.05 1.69 -6.20
N THR A 257 -11.13 1.28 -5.32
CA THR A 257 -10.52 -0.05 -5.37
C THR A 257 -11.54 -1.14 -5.06
N ILE A 258 -12.35 -0.96 -4.00
CA ILE A 258 -13.43 -1.91 -3.65
C ILE A 258 -14.39 -2.10 -4.84
N ASN A 259 -14.85 -0.99 -5.44
CA ASN A 259 -15.77 -1.04 -6.57
C ASN A 259 -15.21 -1.82 -7.75
N ILE A 260 -13.91 -1.67 -8.03
CA ILE A 260 -13.24 -2.38 -9.13
C ILE A 260 -13.10 -3.86 -8.83
N LEU A 261 -12.67 -4.22 -7.62
CA LEU A 261 -12.50 -5.62 -7.24
C LEU A 261 -13.83 -6.37 -7.20
N ILE A 262 -14.87 -5.77 -6.62
CA ILE A 262 -16.20 -6.39 -6.51
C ILE A 262 -16.87 -6.55 -7.88
N ALA A 263 -16.61 -5.66 -8.83
CA ALA A 263 -17.17 -5.75 -10.17
C ALA A 263 -16.61 -6.93 -11.00
N ASP A 264 -15.49 -7.53 -10.60
CA ASP A 264 -14.89 -8.67 -11.27
C ASP A 264 -15.33 -9.99 -10.60
N PRO A 265 -16.17 -10.81 -11.25
CA PRO A 265 -16.67 -12.06 -10.66
C PRO A 265 -15.59 -13.08 -10.31
N ALA A 266 -14.42 -13.03 -10.94
CA ALA A 266 -13.33 -13.96 -10.65
C ALA A 266 -12.66 -13.66 -9.29
N ILE A 267 -12.67 -12.37 -8.89
CA ILE A 267 -11.94 -11.89 -7.71
C ILE A 267 -12.77 -11.06 -6.74
N ASN A 268 -14.09 -10.95 -6.92
CA ASN A 268 -14.98 -10.12 -6.10
C ASN A 268 -14.81 -10.34 -4.60
N TRP A 269 -14.56 -11.58 -4.20
CA TRP A 269 -14.27 -12.00 -2.83
C TRP A 269 -13.06 -11.29 -2.19
N ARG A 270 -12.11 -10.79 -2.99
CA ARG A 270 -11.02 -9.91 -2.51
C ARG A 270 -11.54 -8.56 -2.02
N GLY A 271 -12.62 -8.07 -2.61
CA GLY A 271 -13.35 -6.93 -2.09
C GLY A 271 -13.94 -7.19 -0.71
N LEU A 272 -14.46 -8.40 -0.46
CA LEU A 272 -14.98 -8.80 0.86
C LEU A 272 -13.86 -8.81 1.92
N GLU A 273 -12.72 -9.45 1.62
CA GLU A 273 -11.56 -9.46 2.53
C GLU A 273 -11.08 -8.06 2.87
N LEU A 274 -11.02 -7.19 1.86
CA LEU A 274 -10.61 -5.81 2.02
C LEU A 274 -11.59 -5.03 2.91
N LEU A 275 -12.90 -5.21 2.72
CA LEU A 275 -13.92 -4.57 3.53
C LEU A 275 -13.86 -5.00 4.99
N VAL A 276 -13.74 -6.30 5.26
CA VAL A 276 -13.60 -6.83 6.63
C VAL A 276 -12.31 -6.33 7.27
N SER A 277 -11.17 -6.42 6.56
CA SER A 277 -9.87 -5.95 7.06
C SER A 277 -9.90 -4.45 7.36
N ARG A 278 -10.54 -3.65 6.49
CA ARG A 278 -10.68 -2.20 6.67
C ARG A 278 -11.50 -1.83 7.90
N TYR A 279 -12.56 -2.57 8.20
CA TYR A 279 -13.36 -2.31 9.40
C TYR A 279 -12.53 -2.45 10.68
N PHE A 280 -11.69 -3.48 10.76
CA PHE A 280 -10.80 -3.69 11.90
C PHE A 280 -9.59 -2.74 11.93
N ARG A 281 -9.26 -2.10 10.80
CA ARG A 281 -8.10 -1.20 10.66
C ARG A 281 -8.48 0.28 10.61
N ARG A 282 -9.66 0.72 11.05
CA ARG A 282 -10.17 2.10 10.83
C ARG A 282 -9.47 3.25 11.60
N GLY A 283 -8.27 3.04 12.16
CA GLY A 283 -7.45 4.09 12.79
C GLY A 283 -7.88 4.51 14.21
N GLY A 284 -8.75 3.73 14.85
CA GLY A 284 -9.21 3.91 16.23
C GLY A 284 -9.74 2.59 16.80
N ILE A 285 -10.41 2.63 17.96
CA ILE A 285 -11.01 1.41 18.54
C ILE A 285 -12.15 0.92 17.62
N SER A 286 -11.98 -0.29 17.11
CA SER A 286 -12.98 -1.02 16.34
C SER A 286 -13.66 -2.04 17.23
N THR A 287 -14.93 -1.81 17.56
CA THR A 287 -15.79 -2.80 18.25
C THR A 287 -16.77 -3.39 17.25
N VAL A 288 -16.74 -4.71 17.10
CA VAL A 288 -17.70 -5.51 16.34
C VAL A 288 -18.48 -6.38 17.31
N SER A 289 -19.81 -6.44 17.16
CA SER A 289 -20.65 -7.34 17.94
C SER A 289 -21.18 -8.46 17.05
N LEU A 290 -20.73 -9.68 17.28
CA LEU A 290 -21.12 -10.87 16.52
C LEU A 290 -22.28 -11.59 17.22
N ALA A 291 -23.28 -12.00 16.45
CA ALA A 291 -24.25 -12.97 16.92
C ALA A 291 -23.61 -14.36 16.95
N ASP A 292 -23.74 -15.09 18.06
CA ASP A 292 -23.22 -16.46 18.17
C ASP A 292 -24.14 -17.46 17.45
N LYS A 293 -24.08 -17.47 16.11
CA LYS A 293 -24.82 -18.42 15.26
C LYS A 293 -23.96 -19.63 14.89
N ASN A 294 -24.53 -20.82 14.99
CA ASN A 294 -23.88 -22.06 14.55
C ASN A 294 -23.94 -22.20 13.00
N LEU A 295 -23.39 -23.30 12.48
CA LEU A 295 -23.36 -23.56 11.03
C LEU A 295 -24.72 -23.85 10.39
N MET A 296 -25.76 -24.03 11.20
CA MET A 296 -27.16 -24.19 10.77
C MET A 296 -27.95 -22.88 10.91
N GLY A 297 -27.28 -21.75 11.20
CA GLY A 297 -27.92 -20.43 11.36
C GLY A 297 -28.60 -20.21 12.72
N GLU A 298 -28.58 -21.21 13.61
CA GLU A 298 -29.26 -21.14 14.90
C GLU A 298 -28.39 -20.38 15.92
N LYS A 299 -29.00 -19.44 16.64
CA LYS A 299 -28.34 -18.74 17.76
C LYS A 299 -28.08 -19.71 18.91
N ARG A 300 -26.84 -19.73 19.41
CA ARG A 300 -26.43 -20.52 20.58
C ARG A 300 -26.61 -19.75 21.90
N GLN A 301 -26.47 -18.43 21.85
CA GLN A 301 -26.57 -17.53 23.00
C GLN A 301 -27.24 -16.21 22.57
N ASP A 302 -27.93 -15.57 23.50
CA ASP A 302 -28.57 -14.27 23.27
C ASP A 302 -27.57 -13.10 23.35
N GLU A 303 -26.50 -13.26 24.13
CA GLU A 303 -25.43 -12.27 24.26
C GLU A 303 -24.58 -12.23 22.97
N GLN A 304 -24.24 -11.01 22.54
CA GLN A 304 -23.34 -10.79 21.40
C GLN A 304 -21.89 -10.87 21.85
N LEU A 305 -21.03 -11.43 20.99
CA LEU A 305 -19.60 -11.51 21.22
C LEU A 305 -18.93 -10.24 20.67
N ASN A 306 -18.30 -9.47 21.56
CA ASN A 306 -17.64 -8.23 21.20
C ASN A 306 -16.16 -8.42 20.88
N ILE A 307 -15.75 -7.98 19.69
CA ILE A 307 -14.36 -7.91 19.25
C ILE A 307 -13.94 -6.45 19.24
N SER A 308 -13.15 -6.05 20.23
CA SER A 308 -12.62 -4.68 20.37
C SER A 308 -11.12 -4.65 20.09
N LEU A 309 -10.72 -3.94 19.03
CA LEU A 309 -9.35 -3.86 18.52
C LEU A 309 -8.89 -2.41 18.43
N SER A 310 -7.65 -2.13 18.80
CA SER A 310 -7.07 -0.78 18.83
C SER A 310 -5.77 -0.66 18.02
N ARG A 311 -5.17 -1.79 17.62
CA ARG A 311 -3.94 -1.83 16.82
C ARG A 311 -3.97 -2.97 15.81
N SER A 312 -3.21 -2.81 14.73
CA SER A 312 -2.98 -3.85 13.74
C SER A 312 -1.51 -4.23 13.64
N LEU A 313 -1.21 -5.51 13.49
CA LEU A 313 0.12 -6.04 13.21
C LEU A 313 0.07 -6.88 11.94
N GLU A 314 1.12 -6.82 11.14
CA GLU A 314 1.30 -7.67 9.97
C GLU A 314 2.35 -8.74 10.28
N GLN A 315 2.10 -9.97 9.83
CA GLN A 315 3.08 -11.03 9.90
C GLN A 315 4.21 -10.78 8.90
N THR A 316 5.42 -10.54 9.43
CA THR A 316 6.62 -10.29 8.62
C THR A 316 7.64 -11.43 8.67
N THR A 317 7.45 -12.43 9.53
CA THR A 317 8.32 -13.62 9.69
C THR A 317 7.50 -14.93 9.71
N PRO A 318 8.05 -16.06 9.20
CA PRO A 318 7.26 -17.29 9.02
C PRO A 318 6.66 -17.77 10.33
N LEU A 319 7.45 -17.60 11.39
CA LEU A 319 7.07 -17.87 12.76
C LEU A 319 7.09 -16.57 13.55
N ILE A 320 5.90 -16.04 13.86
CA ILE A 320 5.79 -14.89 14.75
C ILE A 320 6.13 -15.37 16.16
N ASN A 321 7.14 -14.75 16.78
CA ASN A 321 7.49 -15.02 18.18
C ASN A 321 7.19 -13.85 19.10
N THR A 322 6.74 -12.72 18.54
CA THR A 322 6.35 -11.53 19.29
C THR A 322 5.04 -11.79 20.03
N PRO A 323 4.96 -11.45 21.33
CA PRO A 323 3.72 -11.53 22.07
C PRO A 323 2.59 -10.72 21.44
N ILE A 324 1.38 -11.29 21.45
CA ILE A 324 0.15 -10.63 20.99
C ILE A 324 -0.58 -10.13 22.23
N LEU A 325 -0.72 -8.82 22.34
CA LEU A 325 -1.38 -8.17 23.47
C LEU A 325 -2.86 -7.88 23.15
N PRO A 326 -3.74 -7.68 24.15
CA PRO A 326 -5.16 -7.46 23.91
C PRO A 326 -5.41 -6.23 23.03
N GLY A 327 -6.49 -6.24 22.26
CA GLY A 327 -6.81 -5.22 21.27
C GLY A 327 -6.04 -5.32 19.94
N THR A 328 -5.43 -6.47 19.64
CA THR A 328 -4.58 -6.63 18.44
C THR A 328 -5.31 -7.35 17.31
N PHE A 329 -5.33 -6.73 16.14
CA PHE A 329 -5.69 -7.35 14.87
C PHE A 329 -4.43 -7.80 14.14
N LEU A 330 -4.22 -9.11 14.00
CA LEU A 330 -3.06 -9.68 13.32
C LEU A 330 -3.45 -10.14 11.91
N ILE A 331 -2.75 -9.59 10.93
CA ILE A 331 -2.91 -9.83 9.49
C ILE A 331 -1.84 -10.83 9.07
N LEU A 332 -2.27 -12.06 8.82
CA LEU A 332 -1.36 -13.16 8.53
C LEU A 332 -0.83 -13.06 7.10
N ARG A 333 0.40 -13.53 6.90
CA ARG A 333 0.93 -13.74 5.56
C ARG A 333 0.14 -14.91 4.98
N ARG A 334 -0.39 -14.74 3.78
CA ARG A 334 -1.12 -15.84 3.14
C ARG A 334 -0.23 -17.08 3.00
N GLY A 335 -0.79 -18.22 3.41
CA GLY A 335 -0.09 -19.51 3.54
C GLY A 335 -0.77 -20.43 4.56
N HIS A 336 -1.54 -19.86 5.50
CA HIS A 336 -2.44 -20.61 6.36
C HIS A 336 -3.81 -20.79 5.69
N ALA A 337 -4.09 -21.97 5.13
CA ALA A 337 -5.37 -22.23 4.44
C ALA A 337 -6.61 -22.17 5.36
N VAL A 338 -6.41 -22.19 6.68
CA VAL A 338 -7.47 -22.26 7.71
C VAL A 338 -7.79 -20.92 8.37
N ILE A 339 -6.93 -19.90 8.23
CA ILE A 339 -7.14 -18.58 8.85
C ILE A 339 -6.58 -17.46 7.98
N ASP A 340 -7.37 -16.41 7.79
CA ASP A 340 -6.93 -15.17 7.13
C ASP A 340 -6.46 -14.14 8.15
N PHE A 341 -7.21 -13.99 9.25
CA PHE A 341 -6.93 -13.00 10.30
C PHE A 341 -7.05 -13.58 11.71
N ILE A 342 -6.37 -12.92 12.64
CA ILE A 342 -6.52 -13.17 14.07
C ILE A 342 -6.93 -11.86 14.75
N ALA A 343 -7.96 -11.92 15.58
CA ALA A 343 -8.35 -10.81 16.44
C ALA A 343 -8.22 -11.24 17.91
N TYR A 344 -7.38 -10.54 18.66
CA TYR A 344 -7.27 -10.70 20.11
C TYR A 344 -7.92 -9.50 20.79
N SER A 345 -9.17 -9.68 21.24
CA SER A 345 -10.04 -8.60 21.74
C SER A 345 -9.50 -8.00 23.03
N SER A 346 -9.66 -6.69 23.24
CA SER A 346 -9.45 -6.06 24.54
C SER A 346 -10.64 -6.23 25.49
N GLU A 347 -11.81 -6.61 24.98
CA GLU A 347 -13.01 -6.90 25.77
C GLU A 347 -13.05 -8.35 26.25
N ASN A 348 -14.05 -8.69 27.08
CA ASN A 348 -14.37 -10.05 27.53
C ASN A 348 -13.19 -10.79 28.20
N ARG A 349 -12.35 -10.07 28.93
CA ARG A 349 -11.13 -10.60 29.57
C ARG A 349 -10.10 -11.13 28.56
N GLY A 350 -10.10 -10.66 27.32
CA GLY A 350 -9.13 -11.07 26.30
C GLY A 350 -9.49 -12.39 25.63
N GLU A 351 -10.37 -12.33 24.63
CA GLU A 351 -10.79 -13.46 23.80
C GLU A 351 -10.05 -13.49 22.45
N LEU A 352 -9.75 -14.69 21.96
CA LEU A 352 -9.03 -14.92 20.71
C LEU A 352 -9.98 -15.43 19.63
N PHE A 353 -10.01 -14.73 18.49
CA PHE A 353 -10.84 -15.06 17.34
C PHE A 353 -9.93 -15.40 16.16
N PHE A 354 -10.06 -16.63 15.66
CA PHE A 354 -9.55 -17.03 14.36
C PHE A 354 -10.60 -16.71 13.31
N ILE A 355 -10.26 -15.91 12.31
CA ILE A 355 -11.20 -15.42 11.31
C ILE A 355 -10.80 -15.98 9.93
N GLN A 356 -11.74 -16.68 9.30
CA GLN A 356 -11.63 -17.14 7.92
C GLN A 356 -12.72 -16.45 7.09
N ILE A 357 -12.34 -15.93 5.93
CA ILE A 357 -13.22 -15.28 4.96
C ILE A 357 -13.25 -16.15 3.71
N SER A 358 -14.43 -16.38 3.15
CA SER A 358 -14.55 -17.13 1.90
C SER A 358 -15.82 -16.79 1.13
N LYS A 359 -15.73 -16.83 -0.21
CA LYS A 359 -16.92 -16.83 -1.07
C LYS A 359 -17.71 -18.15 -1.03
N SER A 360 -17.05 -19.23 -0.62
CA SER A 360 -17.66 -20.56 -0.56
C SER A 360 -18.30 -20.79 0.79
N SER A 361 -19.38 -21.58 0.81
CA SER A 361 -19.96 -22.05 2.07
C SER A 361 -18.94 -22.83 2.89
N TYR A 362 -19.13 -22.87 4.22
CA TYR A 362 -18.22 -23.60 5.10
C TYR A 362 -18.04 -25.07 4.69
N THR A 363 -19.09 -25.70 4.17
CA THR A 363 -19.02 -27.09 3.69
C THR A 363 -18.08 -27.23 2.49
N ALA A 364 -18.22 -26.35 1.50
CA ALA A 364 -17.47 -26.40 0.25
C ALA A 364 -16.02 -25.88 0.39
N HIS A 365 -15.74 -25.06 1.41
CA HIS A 365 -14.40 -24.56 1.68
C HIS A 365 -13.40 -25.71 1.95
N GLU A 366 -12.17 -25.63 1.49
CA GLU A 366 -11.22 -26.75 1.65
C GLU A 366 -10.82 -26.97 3.11
N SER A 367 -10.58 -25.88 3.85
CA SER A 367 -10.17 -25.94 5.25
C SER A 367 -11.35 -25.78 6.21
N LYS A 368 -11.22 -26.42 7.37
CA LYS A 368 -12.20 -26.46 8.46
C LYS A 368 -11.54 -26.07 9.78
N VAL A 369 -12.35 -25.82 10.80
CA VAL A 369 -11.85 -25.50 12.17
C VAL A 369 -10.93 -26.60 12.73
N THR A 370 -11.14 -27.84 12.29
CA THR A 370 -10.29 -28.98 12.65
C THR A 370 -8.86 -28.87 12.14
N ASP A 371 -8.62 -28.06 11.10
CA ASP A 371 -7.29 -27.83 10.52
C ASP A 371 -6.45 -26.86 11.35
N LEU A 372 -7.00 -26.27 12.43
CA LEU A 372 -6.21 -25.59 13.45
C LEU A 372 -5.20 -26.52 14.16
N LYS A 373 -5.35 -27.84 14.02
CA LYS A 373 -4.37 -28.85 14.46
C LYS A 373 -3.11 -28.89 13.60
N ASN A 374 -3.18 -28.39 12.38
CA ASN A 374 -2.06 -28.43 11.43
C ASN A 374 -0.93 -27.53 11.94
N LYS A 375 0.31 -27.87 11.60
CA LYS A 375 1.47 -27.12 12.06
C LYS A 375 1.56 -25.77 11.37
N VAL A 376 2.01 -24.77 12.11
CA VAL A 376 2.42 -23.47 11.54
C VAL A 376 3.66 -23.69 10.68
N GLN A 377 3.73 -23.01 9.54
CA GLN A 377 4.90 -23.04 8.66
C GLN A 377 6.16 -22.59 9.42
N GLY A 378 7.24 -23.36 9.31
CA GLY A 378 8.49 -23.09 10.06
C GLY A 378 8.41 -23.38 11.56
N GLY A 379 7.30 -23.95 12.06
CA GLY A 379 7.09 -24.27 13.47
C GLY A 379 6.78 -25.75 13.74
N ASN A 380 6.86 -26.14 15.02
CA ASN A 380 6.50 -27.49 15.49
C ASN A 380 5.15 -27.55 16.21
N LYS A 381 4.54 -26.39 16.49
CA LYS A 381 3.23 -26.26 17.14
C LYS A 381 2.11 -26.23 16.12
N SER A 382 0.94 -26.71 16.51
CA SER A 382 -0.29 -26.48 15.75
C SER A 382 -0.62 -24.99 15.67
N VAL A 383 -1.43 -24.58 14.69
CA VAL A 383 -1.93 -23.21 14.55
C VAL A 383 -2.59 -22.74 15.85
N LEU A 384 -3.44 -23.58 16.45
CA LEU A 384 -4.06 -23.28 17.74
C LEU A 384 -3.03 -23.04 18.85
N GLU A 385 -2.10 -23.99 19.03
CA GLU A 385 -1.05 -23.92 20.05
C GLU A 385 -0.14 -22.70 19.90
N HIS A 386 0.19 -22.37 18.66
CA HIS A 386 1.10 -21.28 18.35
C HIS A 386 0.49 -19.95 18.78
N TYR A 387 -0.68 -19.59 18.25
CA TYR A 387 -1.27 -18.28 18.50
C TYR A 387 -1.83 -18.13 19.92
N MET A 388 -2.42 -19.18 20.51
CA MET A 388 -2.76 -19.13 21.95
C MET A 388 -1.54 -18.93 22.84
N GLY A 389 -0.38 -19.49 22.43
CA GLY A 389 0.88 -19.35 23.16
C GLY A 389 1.51 -17.97 23.08
N LEU A 390 1.17 -17.17 22.06
CA LEU A 390 1.64 -15.79 21.88
C LEU A 390 0.78 -14.77 22.64
N CYS A 391 -0.48 -15.09 22.92
CA CYS A 391 -1.38 -14.17 23.63
C CYS A 391 -0.96 -13.94 25.09
N GLN A 392 -0.69 -12.68 25.42
CA GLN A 392 -0.37 -12.22 26.76
C GLN A 392 -1.40 -11.22 27.27
N THR A 393 -1.59 -11.17 28.58
CA THR A 393 -2.28 -10.07 29.27
C THR A 393 -1.39 -8.82 29.28
N GLU A 394 -1.95 -7.66 29.64
CA GLU A 394 -1.20 -6.39 29.66
C GLU A 394 -0.01 -6.41 30.63
N ASP A 395 -0.06 -7.23 31.69
CA ASP A 395 1.03 -7.45 32.64
C ASP A 395 2.07 -8.51 32.15
N GLY A 396 1.99 -8.92 30.88
CA GLY A 396 2.96 -9.83 30.25
C GLY A 396 2.77 -11.32 30.61
N LYS A 397 1.72 -11.69 31.35
CA LYS A 397 1.42 -13.09 31.67
C LYS A 397 0.74 -13.80 30.50
N LYS A 398 0.92 -15.12 30.40
CA LYS A 398 0.21 -15.91 29.38
C LYS A 398 -1.29 -15.90 29.63
N ARG A 399 -2.08 -15.57 28.60
CA ARG A 399 -3.54 -15.51 28.73
C ARG A 399 -4.20 -16.87 28.77
N PHE A 400 -3.74 -17.78 27.92
CA PHE A 400 -4.35 -19.09 27.74
C PHE A 400 -3.51 -20.17 28.40
N PRO A 401 -4.15 -21.21 28.97
CA PRO A 401 -3.42 -22.38 29.44
C PRO A 401 -2.72 -23.07 28.26
N LYS A 402 -1.68 -23.85 28.56
CA LYS A 402 -1.02 -24.68 27.56
C LYS A 402 -2.05 -25.62 26.93
N VAL A 403 -2.17 -25.57 25.61
CA VAL A 403 -3.04 -26.47 24.84
C VAL A 403 -2.62 -27.92 25.08
N GLN A 404 -3.61 -28.77 25.34
CA GLN A 404 -3.42 -30.19 25.59
C GLN A 404 -3.82 -31.00 24.34
N ALA A 405 -3.31 -32.23 24.22
CA ALA A 405 -3.67 -33.11 23.10
C ALA A 405 -5.20 -33.33 22.99
N LYS A 406 -5.92 -33.33 24.12
CA LYS A 406 -7.38 -33.41 24.14
C LYS A 406 -8.07 -32.22 23.48
N ASP A 407 -7.48 -31.03 23.53
CA ASP A 407 -8.05 -29.82 22.91
C ASP A 407 -7.92 -29.93 21.39
N ILE A 408 -6.77 -30.41 20.90
CA ILE A 408 -6.51 -30.69 19.49
C ILE A 408 -7.44 -31.79 18.95
N ASN A 409 -7.62 -32.88 19.71
CA ASN A 409 -8.46 -34.00 19.29
C ASN A 409 -9.97 -33.66 19.29
N ASN A 410 -10.39 -32.61 19.99
CA ASN A 410 -11.79 -32.22 20.14
C ASN A 410 -12.21 -31.01 19.28
N LEU A 411 -11.36 -30.53 18.38
CA LEU A 411 -11.65 -29.35 17.54
C LEU A 411 -12.95 -29.45 16.73
N SER A 412 -13.42 -30.66 16.40
CA SER A 412 -14.70 -30.87 15.71
C SER A 412 -15.93 -30.67 16.59
N LYS A 413 -15.75 -30.54 17.91
CA LYS A 413 -16.84 -30.39 18.90
C LYS A 413 -16.71 -29.12 19.73
N LYS A 414 -15.49 -28.73 20.10
CA LYS A 414 -15.27 -27.61 21.04
C LYS A 414 -13.87 -27.00 20.89
N LEU A 415 -13.79 -25.68 21.03
CA LEU A 415 -12.56 -24.92 21.17
C LEU A 415 -12.23 -24.64 22.65
N PRO A 416 -10.96 -24.36 23.00
CA PRO A 416 -10.59 -23.90 24.35
C PRO A 416 -11.40 -22.67 24.79
N LYS A 417 -11.60 -22.53 26.11
CA LYS A 417 -12.39 -21.42 26.66
C LYS A 417 -11.79 -20.06 26.27
N GLY A 418 -12.63 -19.17 25.73
CA GLY A 418 -12.22 -17.84 25.25
C GLY A 418 -11.53 -17.85 23.88
N VAL A 419 -11.64 -18.96 23.14
CA VAL A 419 -11.14 -19.10 21.77
C VAL A 419 -12.30 -19.41 20.84
N TYR A 420 -12.40 -18.67 19.76
CA TYR A 420 -13.50 -18.75 18.79
C TYR A 420 -12.96 -18.87 17.37
N TYR A 421 -13.74 -19.53 16.52
CA TYR A 421 -13.49 -19.59 15.08
C TYR A 421 -14.68 -18.97 14.35
N VAL A 422 -14.43 -17.90 13.61
CA VAL A 422 -15.41 -17.12 12.87
C VAL A 422 -15.24 -17.41 11.38
N PHE A 423 -16.32 -17.84 10.73
CA PHE A 423 -16.35 -18.06 9.30
C PHE A 423 -17.27 -17.02 8.65
N ILE A 424 -16.69 -16.10 7.90
CA ILE A 424 -17.39 -15.03 7.21
C ILE A 424 -17.55 -15.42 5.74
N THR A 425 -18.79 -15.44 5.26
CA THR A 425 -19.08 -15.80 3.86
C THR A 425 -20.22 -15.01 3.26
N THR A 426 -20.19 -14.84 1.94
CA THR A 426 -21.30 -14.31 1.15
C THR A 426 -22.23 -15.41 0.65
N SER A 427 -21.89 -16.68 0.88
CA SER A 427 -22.78 -17.79 0.54
C SER A 427 -23.92 -17.87 1.55
N ASP A 428 -25.17 -17.80 1.10
CA ASP A 428 -26.35 -17.98 1.95
C ASP A 428 -26.65 -19.45 2.30
N SER A 429 -25.73 -20.36 1.97
CA SER A 429 -25.93 -21.80 2.14
C SER A 429 -25.62 -22.25 3.55
N GLU A 430 -26.68 -22.40 4.36
CA GLU A 430 -26.61 -23.08 5.65
C GLU A 430 -26.31 -24.58 5.50
N ILE A 431 -25.70 -25.14 6.54
CA ILE A 431 -25.41 -26.57 6.57
C ILE A 431 -26.67 -27.35 6.94
N ARG A 432 -27.02 -28.34 6.11
CA ARG A 432 -28.12 -29.28 6.43
C ARG A 432 -27.80 -30.10 7.68
N SER A 433 -28.84 -30.45 8.44
CA SER A 433 -28.75 -31.26 9.66
C SER A 433 -28.14 -32.65 9.47
N THR A 434 -28.01 -33.15 8.23
CA THR A 434 -27.39 -34.44 7.90
C THR A 434 -25.88 -34.34 7.63
N ASN A 435 -25.32 -33.13 7.53
CA ASN A 435 -23.91 -32.94 7.23
C ASN A 435 -23.04 -33.26 8.46
N THR A 436 -21.90 -33.92 8.22
CA THR A 436 -20.95 -34.34 9.25
C THR A 436 -20.30 -33.16 9.99
N ASN A 437 -20.20 -32.00 9.34
CA ASN A 437 -19.54 -30.82 9.89
C ASN A 437 -20.47 -29.91 10.73
N LYS A 438 -21.77 -30.21 10.82
CA LYS A 438 -22.77 -29.32 11.45
C LYS A 438 -22.46 -28.95 12.91
N ASN A 439 -21.78 -29.84 13.62
CA ASN A 439 -21.44 -29.68 15.04
C ASN A 439 -20.10 -28.97 15.27
N HIS A 440 -19.41 -28.55 14.21
CA HIS A 440 -18.15 -27.83 14.36
C HIS A 440 -18.38 -26.54 15.15
N PRO A 441 -17.48 -26.19 16.10
CA PRO A 441 -17.59 -25.02 16.96
C PRO A 441 -17.25 -23.73 16.21
N VAL A 442 -18.05 -23.39 15.20
CA VAL A 442 -17.86 -22.23 14.32
C VAL A 442 -18.96 -21.21 14.58
N ILE A 443 -18.58 -19.94 14.55
CA ILE A 443 -19.52 -18.81 14.47
C ILE A 443 -19.67 -18.50 12.98
N LEU A 444 -20.87 -18.69 12.45
CA LEU A 444 -21.18 -18.39 11.05
C LEU A 444 -21.64 -16.94 10.92
N VAL A 445 -20.99 -16.18 10.05
CA VAL A 445 -21.35 -14.80 9.70
C VAL A 445 -21.65 -14.76 8.21
N GLN A 446 -22.93 -14.69 7.85
CA GLN A 446 -23.40 -14.71 6.46
C GLN A 446 -24.64 -13.83 6.28
N GLY A 447 -25.02 -13.54 5.03
CA GLY A 447 -26.15 -12.67 4.71
C GLY A 447 -26.07 -11.32 5.44
N ASP A 448 -27.16 -10.88 6.05
CA ASP A 448 -27.21 -9.61 6.77
C ASP A 448 -26.33 -9.58 8.05
N ASP A 449 -25.89 -10.72 8.60
CA ASP A 449 -24.97 -10.72 9.74
C ASP A 449 -23.58 -10.17 9.36
N VAL A 450 -23.21 -10.20 8.08
CA VAL A 450 -21.96 -9.60 7.57
C VAL A 450 -21.92 -8.10 7.85
N LYS A 451 -23.08 -7.44 7.99
CA LYS A 451 -23.18 -6.04 8.43
C LYS A 451 -22.49 -5.79 9.77
N SER A 452 -22.46 -6.78 10.67
CA SER A 452 -21.78 -6.64 11.96
C SER A 452 -20.26 -6.43 11.82
N VAL A 453 -19.63 -7.07 10.83
CA VAL A 453 -18.19 -7.03 10.58
C VAL A 453 -17.76 -6.00 9.53
N MET A 454 -18.72 -5.37 8.83
CA MET A 454 -18.46 -4.41 7.76
C MET A 454 -19.18 -3.07 7.94
N GLY A 455 -20.09 -2.95 8.93
CA GLY A 455 -20.89 -1.76 9.16
C GLY A 455 -21.83 -1.44 8.00
N SER A 456 -22.12 -0.14 7.82
CA SER A 456 -22.99 0.35 6.75
C SER A 456 -22.44 0.12 5.34
N GLU A 457 -21.15 -0.20 5.18
CA GLU A 457 -20.59 -0.53 3.87
C GLU A 457 -21.19 -1.82 3.30
N TRP A 458 -21.66 -2.74 4.14
CA TRP A 458 -22.35 -3.96 3.67
C TRP A 458 -23.57 -3.64 2.81
N ASP A 459 -24.38 -2.66 3.22
CA ASP A 459 -25.60 -2.30 2.48
C ASP A 459 -25.30 -1.79 1.07
N LEU A 460 -24.11 -1.23 0.83
CA LEU A 460 -23.68 -0.72 -0.49
C LEU A 460 -23.24 -1.84 -1.44
N TYR A 461 -22.84 -2.99 -0.90
CA TYR A 461 -22.11 -4.02 -1.66
C TYR A 461 -22.79 -5.39 -1.66
N LYS A 462 -23.74 -5.66 -0.75
CA LYS A 462 -24.34 -6.99 -0.60
C LYS A 462 -24.95 -7.56 -1.88
N GLU A 463 -25.59 -6.72 -2.70
CA GLU A 463 -26.20 -7.13 -3.99
C GLU A 463 -25.17 -7.48 -5.08
N LYS A 464 -23.88 -7.24 -4.83
CA LYS A 464 -22.78 -7.50 -5.78
C LYS A 464 -21.98 -8.76 -5.43
N PHE A 465 -22.30 -9.40 -4.31
CA PHE A 465 -21.73 -10.67 -3.87
C PHE A 465 -22.72 -11.80 -4.10
#